data_AF-A0A382LGY9-F1
#
_entry.id   AF-A0A382LGY9-F1
#
_cell.length_a   1.000
_cell.length_b   1.000
_cell.length_c   1.000
_cell.angle_alpha   90.00
_cell.angle_beta   90.00
_cell.angle_gamma   90.00
#
_symmetry.space_group_name_H-M   'P 1'
#
loop_
_entity.id
_entity.type
_entity.pdbx_description
1 polymer ?
#
loop_
_entity_poly.entity_id
_entity_poly.type
_entity_poly.pdbx_seq_one_letter_code
_entity_poly.pdbx_strand_id
1 'polypeptide(L)'
;MIDIAILGSSKPALEYAHTILDKTPSARVTIYTEDAEVGFPEVLISEELVLSEELDSIPSNWYGSIPEGIDRNTPSTSANSWLSKSMAIGLASRGGRFLLRTIVLNIDEDRREISFRGGGRVRSGVESYDELQDFR
;
A
#
# COMPACT_ATOMS: atom_id res chain seq x y z
N MET A 1 -9.94 -14.93 -11.46
CA MET A 1 -9.16 -14.27 -10.40
C MET A 1 -8.63 -13.02 -11.04
N ILE A 2 -8.97 -11.85 -10.53
CA ILE A 2 -8.59 -10.57 -11.14
C ILE A 2 -7.25 -10.11 -10.56
N ASP A 3 -6.32 -9.72 -11.42
CA ASP A 3 -5.00 -9.20 -11.06
C ASP A 3 -5.05 -7.67 -11.02
N ILE A 4 -4.86 -7.09 -9.83
CA ILE A 4 -4.93 -5.65 -9.60
C ILE A 4 -3.53 -5.13 -9.31
N ALA A 5 -3.06 -4.19 -10.12
CA ALA A 5 -1.80 -3.50 -9.92
C ALA A 5 -2.04 -2.11 -9.32
N ILE A 6 -1.33 -1.79 -8.23
CA ILE A 6 -1.39 -0.49 -7.56
C ILE A 6 0.02 0.06 -7.52
N LEU A 7 0.22 1.27 -8.02
CA LEU A 7 1.52 1.94 -8.00
C LEU A 7 1.54 2.95 -6.85
N GLY A 8 2.55 2.87 -5.99
CA GLY A 8 2.63 3.68 -4.77
C GLY A 8 1.97 3.01 -3.57
N SER A 9 2.39 3.45 -2.37
CA SER A 9 1.97 2.88 -1.08
C SER A 9 1.46 3.95 -0.11
N SER A 10 0.89 5.04 -0.64
CA SER A 10 0.22 6.07 0.17
C SER A 10 -1.02 5.51 0.89
N LYS A 11 -1.51 6.23 1.90
CA LYS A 11 -2.74 5.84 2.62
C LYS A 11 -3.93 5.59 1.68
N PRO A 12 -4.24 6.46 0.70
CA PRO A 12 -5.30 6.18 -0.28
C PRO A 12 -5.08 4.90 -1.10
N ALA A 13 -3.83 4.57 -1.44
CA ALA A 13 -3.51 3.33 -2.14
C ALA A 13 -3.83 2.08 -1.29
N LEU A 14 -3.53 2.16 0.01
CA LEU A 14 -3.84 1.09 0.98
C LEU A 14 -5.35 0.95 1.18
N GLU A 15 -6.09 2.06 1.33
CA GLU A 15 -7.56 2.06 1.44
C GLU A 15 -8.22 1.46 0.20
N TYR A 16 -7.74 1.83 -0.99
CA TYR A 16 -8.20 1.26 -2.25
C TYR A 16 -7.95 -0.25 -2.30
N ALA A 17 -6.74 -0.70 -1.96
CA ALA A 17 -6.39 -2.12 -1.92
C ALA A 17 -7.27 -2.93 -0.96
N HIS A 18 -7.53 -2.40 0.25
CA HIS A 18 -8.42 -3.04 1.20
C HIS A 18 -9.87 -3.10 0.71
N THR A 19 -10.35 -2.03 0.07
CA THR A 19 -11.68 -1.97 -0.52
C THR A 19 -11.85 -3.02 -1.61
N ILE A 20 -10.83 -3.23 -2.45
CA ILE A 20 -10.82 -4.32 -3.43
C ILE A 20 -10.95 -5.68 -2.74
N LEU A 21 -10.17 -5.94 -1.70
CA LEU A 21 -10.22 -7.22 -0.99
C LEU A 21 -11.50 -7.40 -0.15
N ASP A 22 -12.18 -6.33 0.25
CA ASP A 22 -13.49 -6.41 0.89
C ASP A 22 -14.57 -6.83 -0.14
N LYS A 23 -14.52 -6.26 -1.35
CA LYS A 23 -15.48 -6.55 -2.43
C LYS A 23 -15.20 -7.87 -3.14
N THR A 24 -13.93 -8.21 -3.31
CA THR A 24 -13.45 -9.38 -4.06
C THR A 24 -12.27 -10.00 -3.32
N PRO A 25 -12.52 -10.81 -2.27
CA PRO A 25 -11.47 -11.42 -1.46
C PRO A 25 -10.53 -12.36 -2.24
N SER A 26 -10.94 -12.81 -3.42
CA SER A 26 -10.14 -13.66 -4.30
C SER A 26 -9.27 -12.87 -5.29
N ALA A 27 -9.33 -11.54 -5.29
CA ALA A 27 -8.47 -10.70 -6.13
C ALA A 27 -7.00 -10.82 -5.72
N ARG A 28 -6.11 -10.72 -6.69
CA ARG A 28 -4.66 -10.65 -6.47
C ARG A 28 -4.23 -9.20 -6.54
N VAL A 29 -4.08 -8.57 -5.38
CA VAL A 29 -3.65 -7.17 -5.28
C VAL A 29 -2.14 -7.10 -5.12
N THR A 30 -1.45 -6.41 -6.03
CA THR A 30 -0.01 -6.15 -5.97
C THR A 30 0.26 -4.66 -5.88
N ILE A 31 0.90 -4.23 -4.81
CA ILE A 31 1.40 -2.87 -4.61
C ILE A 31 2.88 -2.80 -5.02
N TYR A 32 3.19 -1.92 -5.96
CA TYR A 32 4.54 -1.60 -6.41
C TYR A 32 4.97 -0.30 -5.74
N THR A 33 6.04 -0.33 -4.95
CA THR A 33 6.55 0.88 -4.31
C THR A 33 8.07 0.92 -4.32
N GLU A 34 8.61 2.13 -4.52
CA GLU A 34 10.04 2.39 -4.43
C GLU A 34 10.53 2.38 -2.97
N ASP A 35 9.60 2.53 -2.02
CA ASP A 35 9.92 2.51 -0.59
C ASP A 35 10.51 1.18 -0.16
N ALA A 36 11.47 1.27 0.77
CA ALA A 36 12.00 0.11 1.47
C ALA A 36 10.97 -0.49 2.44
N GLU A 37 10.08 0.35 2.97
CA GLU A 37 9.11 0.02 3.98
C GLU A 37 7.90 0.97 3.90
N VAL A 38 6.70 0.41 3.78
CA VAL A 38 5.47 1.20 3.79
C VAL A 38 5.24 1.82 5.17
N GLY A 39 4.89 3.11 5.18
CA GLY A 39 4.75 3.94 6.38
C GLY A 39 6.03 4.66 6.78
N PHE A 40 7.19 4.22 6.31
CA PHE A 40 8.49 4.85 6.57
C PHE A 40 9.26 5.09 5.27
N PRO A 41 8.70 5.91 4.35
CA PRO A 41 9.31 6.22 3.07
C PRO A 41 10.65 6.93 3.23
N GLU A 42 11.52 6.80 2.23
CA GLU A 42 12.80 7.53 2.18
C GLU A 42 12.57 9.05 2.02
N VAL A 43 11.47 9.45 1.39
CA VAL A 43 10.99 10.84 1.31
C VAL A 43 10.08 11.13 2.50
N LEU A 44 10.32 12.23 3.22
CA LEU A 44 9.55 12.59 4.41
C LEU A 44 8.06 12.74 4.12
N ILE A 45 7.23 12.09 4.95
CA ILE A 45 5.78 12.32 4.99
C ILE A 45 5.54 13.71 5.58
N SER A 46 4.91 14.59 4.81
CA SER A 46 4.51 15.92 5.27
C SER A 46 3.09 15.96 5.84
N GLU A 47 2.29 14.93 5.58
CA GLU A 47 0.89 14.88 6.00
C GLU A 47 0.77 14.40 7.45
N GLU A 48 0.21 15.25 8.29
CA GLU A 48 -0.18 14.93 9.66
C GLU A 48 -1.62 14.43 9.71
N LEU A 49 -1.91 13.51 10.64
CA LEU A 49 -3.27 13.09 10.92
C LEU A 49 -3.50 12.94 12.43
N VAL A 50 -4.77 13.00 12.83
CA VAL A 50 -5.23 12.64 14.17
C VAL A 50 -5.61 11.17 14.14
N LEU A 51 -4.86 10.32 14.83
CA LEU A 51 -5.01 8.87 14.70
C LEU A 51 -6.39 8.38 15.13
N SER A 52 -6.98 8.92 16.21
CA SER A 52 -8.30 8.50 16.68
C SER A 52 -9.39 8.74 15.64
N GLU A 53 -9.38 9.93 15.00
CA GLU A 53 -10.33 10.27 13.94
C GLU A 53 -10.20 9.32 12.74
N GLU A 54 -8.98 8.97 12.36
CA GLU A 54 -8.73 8.04 11.25
C GLU A 54 -9.13 6.60 11.58
N LEU A 55 -8.86 6.13 12.80
CA LEU A 55 -9.26 4.78 13.22
C LEU A 55 -10.78 4.63 13.35
N ASP A 56 -11.50 5.72 13.59
CA ASP A 56 -12.96 5.75 13.59
C ASP A 56 -13.54 5.77 12.15
N SER A 57 -12.76 6.20 11.15
CA SER A 57 -13.20 6.34 9.76
C SER A 57 -12.94 5.10 8.90
N ILE A 58 -11.97 4.26 9.27
CA ILE A 58 -11.59 3.04 8.52
C ILE A 58 -12.03 1.75 9.23
N PRO A 59 -12.39 0.68 8.49
CA PRO A 59 -12.75 -0.61 9.09
C PRO A 59 -11.63 -1.19 9.97
N SER A 60 -12.01 -1.67 11.16
CA SER A 60 -11.05 -2.19 12.15
C SER A 60 -10.29 -3.45 11.71
N ASN A 61 -10.74 -4.13 10.66
CA ASN A 61 -10.04 -5.26 10.04
C ASN A 61 -8.98 -4.84 9.01
N TRP A 62 -8.82 -3.54 8.72
CA TRP A 62 -7.82 -3.04 7.78
C TRP A 62 -6.45 -2.85 8.43
N TYR A 63 -6.40 -2.56 9.72
CA TYR A 63 -5.16 -2.28 10.45
C TYR A 63 -4.97 -3.27 11.61
N GLY A 64 -3.70 -3.45 12.01
CA GLY A 64 -3.31 -4.21 13.19
C GLY A 64 -2.95 -3.32 14.38
N SER A 65 -2.08 -3.83 15.25
CA SER A 65 -1.61 -3.07 16.42
C SER A 65 -0.79 -1.85 16.02
N ILE A 66 -1.07 -0.72 16.68
CA ILE A 66 -0.27 0.50 16.64
C ILE A 66 0.41 0.65 18.01
N PRO A 67 1.71 1.03 18.08
CA PRO A 67 2.41 1.15 19.35
C PRO A 67 1.75 2.14 20.31
N GLU A 68 1.71 1.81 21.62
CA GLU A 68 1.10 2.66 22.66
C GLU A 68 1.76 4.04 22.79
N GLY A 69 3.02 4.17 22.38
CA GLY A 69 3.75 5.44 22.39
C GLY A 69 3.33 6.45 21.33
N ILE A 70 2.40 6.09 20.44
CA ILE A 70 1.88 7.00 19.42
C ILE A 70 0.68 7.77 19.98
N ASP A 71 0.81 9.09 20.05
CA ASP A 71 -0.28 9.98 20.45
C ASP A 71 -1.45 9.83 19.48
N ARG A 72 -2.66 9.66 20.02
CA ARG A 72 -3.84 9.39 19.21
C ARG A 72 -4.65 10.63 18.85
N ASN A 73 -4.48 11.72 19.59
CA ASN A 73 -5.39 12.86 19.56
C ASN A 73 -4.71 14.15 19.09
N THR A 74 -3.40 14.13 18.85
CA THR A 74 -2.62 15.24 18.31
C THR A 74 -2.22 14.95 16.87
N PRO A 75 -2.41 15.89 15.92
CA PRO A 75 -1.93 15.74 14.55
C PRO A 75 -0.42 15.39 14.53
N SER A 76 -0.05 14.34 13.80
CA SER A 76 1.35 13.92 13.70
C SER A 76 1.64 13.15 12.42
N THR A 77 2.81 13.41 11.84
CA THR A 77 3.36 12.60 10.75
C THR A 77 3.75 11.19 11.24
N SER A 78 4.14 11.05 12.51
CA SER A 78 4.42 9.74 13.12
C SER A 78 3.15 8.90 13.24
N ALA A 79 2.02 9.51 13.57
CA ALA A 79 0.73 8.82 13.56
C ALA A 79 0.38 8.33 12.15
N ASN A 80 0.63 9.14 11.12
CA ASN A 80 0.45 8.75 9.71
C ASN A 80 1.34 7.56 9.32
N SER A 81 2.64 7.62 9.63
CA SER A 81 3.58 6.54 9.39
C SER A 81 3.13 5.22 10.00
N TRP A 82 2.75 5.24 11.28
CA TRP A 82 2.36 4.03 12.00
C TRP A 82 0.99 3.50 11.57
N LEU A 83 0.05 4.38 11.21
CA LEU A 83 -1.22 3.95 10.62
C LEU A 83 -1.00 3.24 9.28
N SER A 84 -0.25 3.87 8.38
CA SER A 84 0.07 3.31 7.06
C SER A 84 0.84 1.99 7.18
N LYS A 85 1.79 1.89 8.12
CA LYS A 85 2.49 0.64 8.44
C LYS A 85 1.51 -0.45 8.90
N SER A 86 0.61 -0.10 9.81
CA SER A 86 -0.37 -1.03 10.38
C SER A 86 -1.36 -1.53 9.31
N MET A 87 -1.83 -0.65 8.44
CA MET A 87 -2.67 -0.99 7.28
C MET A 87 -1.93 -1.90 6.30
N ALA A 88 -0.67 -1.62 5.99
CA ALA A 88 0.12 -2.46 5.09
C ALA A 88 0.29 -3.90 5.64
N ILE A 89 0.51 -4.05 6.95
CA ILE A 89 0.54 -5.37 7.61
C ILE A 89 -0.83 -6.06 7.52
N GLY A 90 -1.91 -5.33 7.78
CA GLY A 90 -3.27 -5.83 7.64
C GLY A 90 -3.56 -6.32 6.22
N LEU A 91 -3.17 -5.54 5.21
CA LEU A 91 -3.34 -5.88 3.80
C LEU A 91 -2.54 -7.14 3.42
N ALA A 92 -1.27 -7.22 3.86
CA ALA A 92 -0.43 -8.39 3.62
C ALA A 92 -1.03 -9.66 4.24
N SER A 93 -1.59 -9.54 5.44
CA SER A 93 -2.26 -10.65 6.15
C SER A 93 -3.52 -11.13 5.43
N ARG A 94 -4.14 -10.26 4.62
CA ARG A 94 -5.30 -10.56 3.77
C ARG A 94 -4.93 -11.06 2.37
N GLY A 95 -3.63 -11.25 2.09
CA GLY A 95 -3.14 -11.75 0.81
C GLY A 95 -2.65 -10.69 -0.17
N GLY A 96 -2.64 -9.40 0.21
CA GLY A 96 -2.02 -8.35 -0.59
C GLY A 96 -0.51 -8.56 -0.72
N ARG A 97 0.03 -8.33 -1.91
CA ARG A 97 1.46 -8.49 -2.21
C ARG A 97 2.12 -7.12 -2.31
N PHE A 98 3.28 -6.97 -1.68
CA PHE A 98 4.11 -5.78 -1.82
C PHE A 98 5.39 -6.13 -2.58
N LEU A 99 5.66 -5.40 -3.67
CA LEU A 99 6.97 -5.33 -4.29
C LEU A 99 7.66 -4.05 -3.81
N LEU A 100 8.41 -4.18 -2.71
CA LEU A 100 9.20 -3.09 -2.12
C LEU A 100 10.48 -2.83 -2.91
N ARG A 101 11.07 -1.64 -2.77
CA ARG A 101 12.25 -1.19 -3.54
C ARG A 101 12.11 -1.46 -5.04
N THR A 102 10.91 -1.25 -5.58
CA THR A 102 10.57 -1.60 -6.96
C THR A 102 10.18 -0.38 -7.75
N ILE A 103 10.92 -0.15 -8.83
CA ILE A 103 10.71 0.95 -9.77
C ILE A 103 9.97 0.41 -10.99
N VAL A 104 8.82 0.98 -11.30
CA VAL A 104 8.11 0.72 -12.56
C VAL A 104 8.84 1.45 -13.70
N LEU A 105 9.24 0.69 -14.71
CA LEU A 105 10.00 1.19 -15.87
C LEU A 105 9.08 1.57 -17.03
N ASN A 106 8.02 0.78 -17.26
CA ASN A 106 7.07 1.01 -18.34
C ASN A 106 5.71 0.38 -18.01
N ILE A 107 4.65 0.97 -18.54
CA ILE A 107 3.29 0.43 -18.53
C ILE A 107 2.86 0.31 -20.00
N ASP A 108 2.67 -0.90 -20.48
CA ASP A 108 2.12 -1.18 -21.80
C ASP A 108 0.60 -1.36 -21.65
N GLU A 109 -0.19 -0.33 -21.92
CA GLU A 109 -1.64 -0.35 -21.76
C GLU A 109 -2.35 -1.27 -22.77
N ASP A 110 -1.77 -1.42 -23.97
CA ASP A 110 -2.32 -2.28 -25.04
C ASP A 110 -2.23 -3.75 -24.64
N ARG A 111 -1.10 -4.15 -24.03
CA ARG A 111 -0.87 -5.51 -23.54
C ARG A 111 -1.28 -5.71 -22.08
N ARG A 112 -1.56 -4.61 -21.37
CA ARG A 112 -1.81 -4.55 -19.92
C ARG A 112 -0.68 -5.18 -19.12
N GLU A 113 0.54 -4.71 -19.37
CA GLU A 113 1.76 -5.22 -18.75
C GLU A 113 2.54 -4.11 -18.03
N ILE A 114 3.02 -4.40 -16.82
CA ILE A 114 3.96 -3.55 -16.08
C ILE A 114 5.34 -4.16 -16.19
N SER A 115 6.29 -3.40 -16.73
CA SER A 115 7.72 -3.71 -16.64
C SER A 115 8.31 -3.01 -15.43
N PHE A 116 9.04 -3.74 -14.59
CA PHE A 116 9.60 -3.19 -13.36
C PHE A 116 10.99 -3.74 -13.04
N ARG A 117 11.73 -2.98 -12.23
CA ARG A 117 13.01 -3.36 -11.64
C ARG A 117 12.89 -3.35 -10.13
N GLY A 118 13.03 -4.52 -9.51
CA GLY A 118 12.91 -4.71 -8.07
C GLY A 118 14.26 -4.86 -7.36
N GLY A 119 14.35 -4.33 -6.14
CA GLY A 119 15.52 -4.50 -5.25
C GLY A 119 15.44 -5.73 -4.34
N GLY A 120 14.32 -6.47 -4.36
CA GLY A 120 14.04 -7.61 -3.48
C GLY A 120 14.26 -8.99 -4.10
N ARG A 121 13.50 -10.01 -3.62
CA ARG A 121 13.54 -11.38 -4.19
C ARG A 121 13.15 -11.41 -5.68
N VAL A 122 12.22 -10.55 -6.07
CA VAL A 122 11.88 -10.33 -7.49
C VAL A 122 12.80 -9.22 -8.00
N ARG A 123 13.80 -9.59 -8.81
CA ARG A 123 14.86 -8.66 -9.24
C ARG A 123 14.39 -7.73 -10.36
N SER A 124 13.59 -8.21 -11.29
CA SER A 124 12.99 -7.45 -12.39
C SER A 124 12.00 -8.38 -13.08
N GLY A 125 11.00 -7.83 -13.76
CA GLY A 125 10.03 -8.64 -14.45
C GLY A 125 9.05 -7.84 -15.27
N VAL A 126 8.20 -8.59 -15.96
CA VAL A 126 7.00 -8.09 -16.61
C VAL A 126 5.83 -8.85 -16.00
N GLU A 127 4.83 -8.15 -15.48
CA GLU A 127 3.61 -8.75 -14.94
C GLU A 127 2.39 -8.14 -15.63
N SER A 128 1.45 -9.01 -16.01
CA SER A 128 0.16 -8.59 -16.55
C SER A 128 -0.78 -8.12 -15.45
N TYR A 129 -1.72 -7.25 -15.78
CA TYR A 129 -2.79 -6.79 -14.88
C TYR A 129 -4.15 -6.74 -15.61
N ASP A 130 -5.22 -6.85 -14.84
CA ASP A 130 -6.58 -6.59 -15.33
C ASP A 130 -6.99 -5.14 -15.07
N GLU A 131 -6.61 -4.60 -13.90
CA GLU A 131 -6.82 -3.20 -13.50
C GLU A 131 -5.53 -2.61 -12.94
N LEU A 132 -5.30 -1.32 -13.21
CA LEU A 132 -4.15 -0.56 -12.73
C LEU A 132 -4.61 0.77 -12.14
N GLN A 133 -4.14 1.09 -10.94
CA GLN A 133 -4.33 2.40 -10.34
C GLN A 133 -2.99 2.99 -9.88
N ASP A 134 -2.71 4.24 -10.25
CA ASP A 134 -1.48 4.95 -9.90
C ASP A 134 -1.73 5.96 -8.76
N PHE A 135 -0.91 5.88 -7.71
CA PHE A 135 -0.93 6.71 -6.49
C PHE A 135 0.49 7.22 -6.11
N ARG A 136 1.45 7.15 -7.04
CA ARG A 136 2.81 7.69 -6.82
C ARG A 136 2.83 9.21 -6.79
#